data_AF-A0A956CN88-F1
#
_entry.id   AF-A0A956CN88-F1
#
_cell.length_a   1.000
_cell.length_b   1.000
_cell.length_c   1.000
_cell.angle_alpha   90.00
_cell.angle_beta   90.00
_cell.angle_gamma   90.00
#
_symmetry.space_group_name_H-M   'P 1'
#
loop_
_entity.id
_entity.type
_entity.pdbx_description
1 polymer ?
#
loop_
_entity_poly.entity_id
_entity_poly.type
_entity_poly.pdbx_seq_one_letter_code
_entity_poly.pdbx_strand_id
1 'polypeptide(L)'
;MTRTSRVDGRSFDTLRPFALETGLQANPEGSVLVRAGKTTVLVSASVDEGVKDWLRGKGKGWVTAEYAMHPRANPSRQRREGWNGPVSGRTQEIQRLVGRALRAAVRPEKLGERTITIDCDVLDADGGTRTASITGGCVALVDAVRSLMASGRVKTDPVRHMVASVSVGIHGGQPVLDLD
;
A
#
# COMPACT_ATOMS: atom_id res chain seq x y z
N MET A 1 -9.03 8.27 38.14
CA MET A 1 -8.28 7.83 36.94
C MET A 1 -8.26 8.99 35.97
N THR A 2 -7.14 9.69 35.84
CA THR A 2 -6.98 10.79 34.89
C THR A 2 -7.11 10.19 33.49
N ARG A 3 -8.15 10.61 32.76
CA ARG A 3 -8.41 10.17 31.38
C ARG A 3 -7.29 10.79 30.53
N THR A 4 -6.27 10.03 30.22
CA THR A 4 -5.16 10.48 29.35
C THR A 4 -5.74 10.79 27.98
N SER A 5 -6.06 12.05 27.70
CA SER A 5 -6.57 12.45 26.37
C SER A 5 -5.48 12.26 25.33
N ARG A 6 -5.83 11.78 24.12
CA ARG A 6 -4.90 11.75 23.00
C ARG A 6 -4.41 13.17 22.68
N VAL A 7 -3.16 13.29 22.23
CA VAL A 7 -2.54 14.58 21.88
C VAL A 7 -3.33 15.34 20.81
N ASP A 8 -3.97 14.60 19.90
CA ASP A 8 -4.78 15.13 18.80
C ASP A 8 -6.27 15.29 19.13
N GLY A 9 -6.69 15.01 20.37
CA GLY A 9 -8.07 15.15 20.83
C GLY A 9 -9.05 14.06 20.36
N ARG A 10 -8.59 13.03 19.62
CA ARG A 10 -9.46 11.90 19.23
C ARG A 10 -9.80 10.98 20.41
N SER A 11 -10.87 10.20 20.27
CA SER A 11 -11.11 9.03 21.13
C SER A 11 -10.11 7.91 20.81
N PHE A 12 -9.91 7.00 21.76
CA PHE A 12 -8.93 5.91 21.63
C PHE A 12 -9.25 4.90 20.53
N ASP A 13 -10.51 4.74 20.17
CA ASP A 13 -11.04 3.81 19.17
C ASP A 13 -11.36 4.48 17.82
N THR A 14 -10.94 5.73 17.63
CA THR A 14 -11.32 6.54 16.47
C THR A 14 -10.16 6.69 15.49
N LEU A 15 -10.42 6.40 14.21
CA LEU A 15 -9.50 6.66 13.10
C LEU A 15 -9.26 8.16 12.92
N ARG A 16 -8.13 8.52 12.32
CA ARG A 16 -7.96 9.87 11.74
C ARG A 16 -8.93 10.09 10.58
N PRO A 17 -9.16 11.35 10.17
CA PRO A 17 -9.77 11.63 8.87
C PRO A 17 -9.07 10.81 7.78
N PHE A 18 -9.84 10.01 7.05
CA PHE A 18 -9.33 9.09 6.05
C PHE A 18 -9.98 9.37 4.70
N ALA A 19 -9.18 9.52 3.65
CA ALA A 19 -9.64 9.78 2.30
C ALA A 19 -8.82 9.00 1.26
N LEU A 20 -9.49 8.61 0.18
CA LEU A 20 -8.92 7.95 -0.97
C LEU A 20 -9.36 8.71 -2.22
N GLU A 21 -8.39 9.09 -3.05
CA GLU A 21 -8.62 9.76 -4.32
C GLU A 21 -8.03 8.89 -5.44
N THR A 22 -8.90 8.25 -6.23
CA THR A 22 -8.52 7.29 -7.28
C THR A 22 -8.25 8.02 -8.61
N GLY A 23 -7.35 7.48 -9.43
CA GLY A 23 -7.07 8.00 -10.78
C GLY A 23 -6.20 9.26 -10.80
N LEU A 24 -5.38 9.48 -9.77
CA LEU A 24 -4.49 10.66 -9.69
C LEU A 24 -3.46 10.69 -10.83
N GLN A 25 -2.85 9.53 -11.13
CA GLN A 25 -1.87 9.40 -12.20
C GLN A 25 -2.53 8.81 -13.44
N ALA A 26 -2.19 9.37 -14.61
CA ALA A 26 -2.76 8.96 -15.89
C ALA A 26 -2.15 7.66 -16.47
N ASN A 27 -0.92 7.33 -16.09
CA ASN A 27 -0.16 6.23 -16.71
C ASN A 27 -0.43 4.84 -16.10
N PRO A 28 -0.40 4.64 -14.77
CA PRO A 28 -0.59 3.30 -14.20
C PRO A 28 -2.04 2.84 -14.37
N GLU A 29 -2.26 1.53 -14.51
CA GLU A 29 -3.60 0.96 -14.63
C GLU A 29 -4.48 1.18 -13.38
N GLY A 30 -3.86 1.44 -12.23
CA GLY A 30 -4.53 1.96 -11.04
C GLY A 30 -3.65 2.95 -10.29
N SER A 31 -4.24 4.02 -9.77
CA SER A 31 -3.54 4.96 -8.88
C SER A 31 -4.47 5.52 -7.82
N VAL A 32 -3.93 5.72 -6.62
CA VAL A 32 -4.69 6.19 -5.46
C VAL A 32 -3.82 7.10 -4.60
N LEU A 33 -4.32 8.28 -4.27
CA LEU A 33 -3.76 9.12 -3.23
C LEU A 33 -4.49 8.83 -1.91
N VAL A 34 -3.76 8.31 -0.94
CA VAL A 34 -4.27 7.99 0.39
C VAL A 34 -3.94 9.13 1.34
N ARG A 35 -4.92 9.60 2.11
CA ARG A 35 -4.72 10.54 3.22
C ARG A 35 -5.28 9.93 4.50
N ALA A 36 -4.43 9.79 5.52
CA ALA A 36 -4.79 9.32 6.86
C ALA A 36 -4.27 10.33 7.89
N GLY A 37 -5.12 11.28 8.28
CA GLY A 37 -4.67 12.50 8.95
C GLY A 37 -3.67 13.25 8.08
N LYS A 38 -2.46 13.49 8.59
CA LYS A 38 -1.38 14.15 7.83
C LYS A 38 -0.50 13.18 7.03
N THR A 39 -0.66 11.87 7.23
CA THR A 39 0.03 10.88 6.41
C THR A 39 -0.55 10.87 5.01
N THR A 40 0.29 11.11 4.01
CA THR A 40 -0.08 11.09 2.59
C THR A 40 0.79 10.10 1.83
N VAL A 41 0.15 9.16 1.14
CA VAL A 41 0.83 8.14 0.34
C VAL A 41 0.23 8.09 -1.06
N LEU A 42 1.06 8.27 -2.07
CA LEU A 42 0.71 7.98 -3.45
C LEU A 42 0.95 6.50 -3.70
N VAL A 43 -0.07 5.80 -4.19
CA VAL A 43 0.03 4.38 -4.51
C VAL A 43 -0.34 4.16 -5.97
N SER A 44 0.55 3.53 -6.73
CA SER A 44 0.27 3.08 -8.11
C SER A 44 0.27 1.56 -8.22
N ALA A 45 -0.51 1.04 -9.16
CA ALA A 45 -0.53 -0.34 -9.57
C ALA A 45 -0.24 -0.40 -11.07
N SER A 46 0.95 -0.88 -11.41
CA SER A 46 1.43 -0.98 -12.80
C SER A 46 1.46 -2.44 -13.22
N VAL A 47 1.02 -2.73 -14.45
CA VAL A 47 0.96 -4.10 -14.98
C VAL A 47 2.03 -4.37 -16.02
N ASP A 48 2.91 -5.33 -15.72
CA ASP A 48 3.84 -5.90 -16.68
C ASP A 48 3.31 -7.22 -17.25
N GLU A 49 3.45 -7.39 -18.57
CA GLU A 49 3.25 -8.71 -19.20
C GLU A 49 4.42 -9.64 -18.81
N GLY A 50 4.08 -10.82 -18.29
CA GLY A 50 5.04 -11.80 -17.81
C GLY A 50 5.21 -11.82 -16.28
N VAL A 51 6.02 -12.78 -15.84
CA VAL A 51 6.30 -13.06 -14.43
C VAL A 51 7.79 -13.33 -14.22
N LYS A 52 8.22 -13.33 -12.95
CA LYS A 52 9.57 -13.74 -12.56
C LYS A 52 9.84 -15.18 -12.99
N ASP A 53 11.11 -15.50 -13.28
CA ASP A 53 11.49 -16.77 -13.92
C ASP A 53 11.04 -18.01 -13.15
N TRP A 54 11.07 -17.97 -11.83
CA TRP A 54 10.62 -19.09 -10.99
C TRP A 54 9.11 -19.37 -11.08
N LEU A 55 8.32 -18.44 -11.64
CA LEU A 55 6.87 -18.55 -11.85
C LEU A 55 6.48 -18.76 -13.32
N ARG A 56 7.42 -18.58 -14.26
CA ARG A 56 7.18 -18.69 -15.70
C ARG A 56 6.70 -20.10 -16.08
N GLY A 57 5.71 -20.18 -16.97
CA GLY A 57 5.11 -21.43 -17.44
C GLY A 57 4.18 -22.11 -16.44
N LYS A 58 3.92 -21.50 -15.27
CA LYS A 58 3.02 -22.06 -14.24
C LYS A 58 1.58 -21.55 -14.36
N GLY A 59 1.30 -20.65 -15.31
CA GLY A 59 -0.04 -20.09 -15.52
C GLY A 59 -0.54 -19.24 -14.36
N LYS A 60 0.38 -18.69 -13.56
CA LYS A 60 0.08 -17.92 -12.35
C LYS A 60 0.66 -16.52 -12.46
N GLY A 61 -0.12 -15.53 -12.05
CA GLY A 61 0.32 -14.14 -11.92
C GLY A 61 1.02 -13.86 -10.60
N TRP A 62 1.60 -12.68 -10.52
CA TRP A 62 2.35 -12.22 -9.36
C TRP A 62 1.91 -10.82 -8.95
N VAL A 63 1.84 -10.58 -7.64
CA VAL A 63 1.71 -9.22 -7.09
C VAL A 63 2.93 -8.96 -6.21
N THR A 64 3.60 -7.84 -6.45
CA THR A 64 4.74 -7.38 -5.67
C THR A 64 4.56 -5.93 -5.27
N ALA A 65 5.40 -5.43 -4.38
CA ALA A 65 5.31 -4.04 -3.95
C ALA A 65 6.70 -3.43 -3.76
N GLU A 66 6.79 -2.16 -4.10
CA GLU A 66 7.89 -1.28 -3.75
C GLU A 66 7.36 -0.21 -2.78
N TYR A 67 8.24 0.24 -1.90
CA TYR A 67 7.91 1.23 -0.88
C TYR A 67 9.07 2.18 -0.80
N ALA A 68 8.78 3.47 -0.85
CA ALA A 68 9.75 4.53 -0.70
C ALA A 68 9.15 5.67 0.12
N MET A 69 10.03 6.41 0.78
CA MET A 69 9.66 7.65 1.45
C MET A 69 10.33 8.81 0.75
N HIS A 70 9.55 9.84 0.42
CA HIS A 70 10.11 11.08 -0.08
C HIS A 70 11.11 11.63 0.95
N PRO A 71 12.26 12.20 0.54
CA PRO A 71 13.30 12.69 1.46
C PRO A 71 12.81 13.61 2.57
N ARG A 72 11.71 14.32 2.34
CA ARG A 72 11.12 15.28 3.29
C ARG A 72 9.75 14.85 3.83
N ALA A 73 9.38 13.57 3.69
CA ALA A 73 8.16 13.05 4.30
C ALA A 73 8.17 13.13 5.84
N ASN A 74 9.37 13.17 6.46
CA ASN A 74 9.53 13.33 7.90
C ASN A 74 10.03 14.75 8.26
N PRO A 75 9.87 15.18 9.53
CA PRO A 75 10.35 16.48 10.02
C PRO A 75 11.85 16.73 9.87
N SER A 76 12.67 15.68 9.73
CA SER A 76 14.09 15.75 9.34
C SER A 76 14.31 15.12 7.96
N ARG A 77 15.19 15.72 7.14
CA ARG A 77 15.43 15.25 5.77
C ARG A 77 16.21 13.94 5.81
N GLN A 78 15.70 12.93 5.14
CA GLN A 78 16.37 11.64 4.94
C GLN A 78 17.03 11.61 3.56
N ARG A 79 18.12 10.83 3.42
CA ARG A 79 18.73 10.59 2.10
C ARG A 79 17.85 9.61 1.32
N ARG A 80 17.81 9.73 0.00
CA ARG A 80 17.15 8.74 -0.86
C ARG A 80 17.87 7.40 -0.70
N GLU A 81 17.11 6.34 -0.43
CA GLU A 81 17.62 4.97 -0.40
C GLU A 81 17.92 4.48 -1.82
N GLY A 82 18.77 3.47 -1.97
CA GLY A 82 19.10 2.86 -3.27
C GLY A 82 20.12 3.62 -4.13
N TRP A 83 20.24 4.94 -3.99
CA TRP A 83 21.13 5.75 -4.84
C TRP A 83 22.63 5.53 -4.55
N ASN A 84 23.00 5.37 -3.28
CA ASN A 84 24.40 5.23 -2.83
C ASN A 84 24.62 3.99 -1.95
N GLY A 85 23.74 3.01 -2.05
CA GLY A 85 23.78 1.82 -1.19
C GLY A 85 22.45 1.06 -1.17
N PRO A 86 22.43 -0.07 -0.45
CA PRO A 86 21.24 -0.91 -0.39
C PRO A 86 20.06 -0.20 0.28
N VAL A 87 18.86 -0.60 -0.10
CA VAL A 87 17.61 -0.21 0.55
C VAL A 87 17.61 -0.70 2.00
N SER A 88 17.07 0.10 2.93
CA SER A 88 17.10 -0.25 4.36
C SER A 88 16.28 -1.50 4.69
N GLY A 89 16.63 -2.19 5.77
CA GLY A 89 15.88 -3.38 6.23
C GLY A 89 14.41 -3.07 6.54
N ARG A 90 14.12 -1.87 7.06
CA ARG A 90 12.75 -1.38 7.30
C ARG A 90 11.95 -1.28 6.00
N THR A 91 12.55 -0.70 4.96
CA THR A 91 11.89 -0.59 3.66
C THR A 91 11.62 -1.97 3.06
N GLN A 92 12.61 -2.87 3.09
CA GLN A 92 12.44 -4.25 2.62
C GLN A 92 11.35 -5.01 3.40
N GLU A 93 11.27 -4.82 4.73
CA GLU A 93 10.20 -5.39 5.56
C GLU A 93 8.81 -4.94 5.07
N ILE A 94 8.64 -3.63 4.85
CA ILE A 94 7.36 -3.04 4.42
C ILE A 94 7.00 -3.51 3.01
N GLN A 95 7.93 -3.51 2.05
CA GLN A 95 7.72 -4.03 0.70
C GLN A 95 7.20 -5.47 0.74
N ARG A 96 7.86 -6.32 1.54
CA ARG A 96 7.44 -7.72 1.72
C ARG A 96 6.07 -7.82 2.39
N LEU A 97 5.76 -6.96 3.36
CA LEU A 97 4.47 -6.92 4.04
C LEU A 97 3.33 -6.54 3.07
N VAL A 98 3.49 -5.43 2.34
CA VAL A 98 2.50 -4.95 1.35
C VAL A 98 2.28 -6.01 0.28
N GLY A 99 3.36 -6.55 -0.30
CA GLY A 99 3.25 -7.59 -1.31
C GLY A 99 2.55 -8.86 -0.78
N ARG A 100 2.81 -9.28 0.47
CA ARG A 100 2.12 -10.44 1.07
C ARG A 100 0.63 -10.16 1.28
N ALA A 101 0.28 -8.99 1.81
CA ALA A 101 -1.10 -8.62 2.08
C ALA A 101 -1.92 -8.60 0.78
N LEU A 102 -1.39 -7.98 -0.28
CA LEU A 102 -2.10 -7.83 -1.54
C LEU A 102 -2.14 -9.11 -2.37
N ARG A 103 -1.11 -9.97 -2.29
CA ARG A 103 -1.20 -11.33 -2.88
C ARG A 103 -2.32 -12.17 -2.28
N ALA A 104 -2.64 -11.99 -0.99
CA ALA A 104 -3.75 -12.71 -0.36
C ALA A 104 -5.12 -12.29 -0.92
N ALA A 105 -5.23 -11.05 -1.42
CA ALA A 105 -6.45 -10.49 -2.00
C ALA A 105 -6.78 -11.05 -3.39
N VAL A 106 -5.85 -11.72 -4.08
CA VAL A 106 -5.99 -12.15 -5.47
C VAL A 106 -5.79 -13.65 -5.67
N ARG A 107 -6.46 -14.20 -6.69
CA ARG A 107 -6.24 -15.56 -7.18
C ARG A 107 -5.21 -15.52 -8.32
N PRO A 108 -3.97 -15.99 -8.09
CA PRO A 108 -2.91 -15.83 -9.08
C PRO A 108 -3.20 -16.57 -10.39
N GLU A 109 -3.93 -17.69 -10.36
CA GLU A 109 -4.31 -18.45 -11.57
C GLU A 109 -5.24 -17.66 -12.50
N LYS A 110 -6.07 -16.77 -11.93
CA LYS A 110 -7.01 -15.96 -12.70
C LYS A 110 -6.38 -14.70 -13.29
N LEU A 111 -5.27 -14.23 -12.70
CA LEU A 111 -4.53 -13.08 -13.20
C LEU A 111 -3.76 -13.41 -14.50
N GLY A 112 -3.44 -14.69 -14.71
CA GLY A 112 -2.56 -15.13 -15.80
C GLY A 112 -1.11 -14.70 -15.56
N GLU A 113 -0.20 -14.99 -16.50
CA GLU A 113 1.22 -14.68 -16.34
C GLU A 113 1.51 -13.18 -16.52
N ARG A 114 1.12 -12.40 -15.51
CA ARG A 114 1.32 -10.95 -15.40
C ARG A 114 1.80 -10.61 -14.01
N THR A 115 2.56 -9.52 -13.92
CA THR A 115 3.01 -8.97 -12.66
C THR A 115 2.33 -7.64 -12.42
N ILE A 116 1.67 -7.49 -11.27
CA ILE A 116 1.22 -6.19 -10.79
C ILE A 116 2.22 -5.71 -9.74
N THR A 117 2.87 -4.59 -10.01
CA THR A 117 3.78 -3.93 -9.08
C THR A 117 3.03 -2.78 -8.40
N ILE A 118 3.03 -2.80 -7.07
CA ILE A 118 2.38 -1.78 -6.24
C ILE A 118 3.46 -0.86 -5.68
N ASP A 119 3.57 0.34 -6.24
CA ASP A 119 4.53 1.34 -5.76
C ASP A 119 3.87 2.21 -4.72
N CYS A 120 4.47 2.28 -3.53
CA CYS A 120 3.97 3.06 -2.41
C CYS A 120 4.94 4.20 -2.08
N ASP A 121 4.65 5.40 -2.57
CA ASP A 121 5.44 6.61 -2.36
C ASP A 121 4.85 7.46 -1.24
N VAL A 122 5.51 7.47 -0.08
CA VAL A 122 5.09 8.33 1.03
C VAL A 122 5.54 9.77 0.78
N LEU A 123 4.56 10.66 0.64
CA LEU A 123 4.77 12.09 0.42
C LEU A 123 4.96 12.83 1.75
N ASP A 124 4.09 12.53 2.71
CA ASP A 124 4.11 13.06 4.09
C ASP A 124 3.88 11.92 5.09
N ALA A 125 4.64 11.91 6.18
CA ALA A 125 4.61 10.86 7.19
C ALA A 125 4.33 11.43 8.58
N ASP A 126 3.22 10.98 9.15
CA ASP A 126 2.74 11.30 10.50
C ASP A 126 2.18 10.01 11.10
N GLY A 127 2.95 8.92 11.05
CA GLY A 127 2.50 7.60 11.55
C GLY A 127 1.53 6.84 10.62
N GLY A 128 1.59 5.50 10.68
CA GLY A 128 0.68 4.62 9.92
C GLY A 128 0.91 4.55 8.40
N THR A 129 2.08 4.97 7.90
CA THR A 129 2.36 4.98 6.44
C THR A 129 2.23 3.61 5.80
N ARG A 130 2.80 2.56 6.41
CA ARG A 130 2.73 1.18 5.91
C ARG A 130 1.30 0.64 5.83
N THR A 131 0.44 1.05 6.77
CA THR A 131 -0.95 0.60 6.80
C THR A 131 -1.80 1.35 5.79
N ALA A 132 -1.54 2.65 5.61
CA ALA A 132 -2.10 3.44 4.52
C ALA A 132 -1.71 2.86 3.14
N SER A 133 -0.45 2.44 2.96
CA SER A 133 0.03 1.78 1.75
C SER A 133 -0.72 0.49 1.41
N ILE A 134 -1.00 -0.37 2.39
CA ILE A 134 -1.77 -1.62 2.14
C ILE A 134 -3.20 -1.28 1.71
N THR A 135 -3.87 -0.37 2.42
CA THR A 135 -5.26 -0.01 2.13
C THR A 135 -5.38 0.66 0.75
N GLY A 136 -4.51 1.62 0.43
CA GLY A 136 -4.46 2.24 -0.89
C GLY A 136 -4.05 1.27 -2.00
N GLY A 137 -3.08 0.40 -1.73
CA GLY A 137 -2.61 -0.62 -2.66
C GLY A 137 -3.68 -1.62 -3.03
N CYS A 138 -4.61 -1.95 -2.12
CA CYS A 138 -5.74 -2.80 -2.45
C CYS A 138 -6.70 -2.11 -3.44
N VAL A 139 -6.93 -0.81 -3.29
CA VAL A 139 -7.81 -0.06 -4.20
C VAL A 139 -7.12 0.12 -5.57
N ALA A 140 -5.84 0.51 -5.60
CA ALA A 140 -5.07 0.61 -6.83
C ALA A 140 -5.00 -0.73 -7.58
N LEU A 141 -4.81 -1.84 -6.86
CA LEU A 141 -4.83 -3.20 -7.42
C LEU A 141 -6.17 -3.55 -8.06
N VAL A 142 -7.29 -3.21 -7.41
CA VAL A 142 -8.64 -3.45 -7.94
C VAL A 142 -8.85 -2.64 -9.23
N ASP A 143 -8.43 -1.38 -9.26
CA ASP A 143 -8.54 -0.55 -10.46
C ASP A 143 -7.67 -1.09 -11.61
N ALA A 144 -6.44 -1.54 -11.31
CA ALA A 144 -5.59 -2.19 -12.30
C ALA A 144 -6.22 -3.48 -12.86
N VAL A 145 -6.82 -4.31 -12.00
CA VAL A 145 -7.56 -5.50 -12.44
C VAL A 145 -8.75 -5.13 -13.32
N ARG A 146 -9.52 -4.10 -12.95
CA ARG A 146 -10.64 -3.61 -13.77
C ARG A 146 -10.17 -3.15 -15.15
N SER A 147 -9.05 -2.43 -15.23
CA SER A 147 -8.43 -2.04 -16.50
C SER A 147 -8.05 -3.26 -17.35
N LEU A 148 -7.47 -4.30 -16.75
CA LEU A 148 -7.16 -5.56 -17.44
C LEU A 148 -8.40 -6.32 -17.92
N MET A 149 -9.49 -6.26 -17.16
CA MET A 149 -10.75 -6.87 -17.56
C MET A 149 -11.42 -6.09 -18.70
N ALA A 150 -11.44 -4.76 -18.62
CA ALA A 150 -12.00 -3.89 -19.65
C ALA A 150 -11.27 -4.04 -21.00
N SER A 151 -9.95 -4.25 -20.96
CA SER A 151 -9.14 -4.52 -22.16
C SER A 151 -9.19 -5.98 -22.63
N GLY A 152 -9.90 -6.87 -21.93
CA GLY A 152 -9.99 -8.30 -22.26
C GLY A 152 -8.71 -9.12 -21.99
N ARG A 153 -7.67 -8.52 -21.40
CA ARG A 153 -6.42 -9.18 -21.00
C ARG A 153 -6.65 -10.18 -19.87
N VAL A 154 -7.64 -9.93 -19.01
CA VAL A 154 -8.11 -10.84 -17.95
C VAL A 154 -9.59 -11.15 -18.16
N LYS A 155 -9.94 -12.43 -18.25
CA LYS A 155 -11.31 -12.88 -18.56
C LYS A 155 -12.22 -13.05 -17.36
N THR A 156 -11.64 -13.24 -16.17
CA THR A 156 -12.38 -13.56 -14.96
C THR A 156 -11.77 -12.79 -13.81
N ASP A 157 -12.61 -12.19 -12.97
CA ASP A 157 -12.14 -11.39 -11.83
C ASP A 157 -11.21 -12.22 -10.92
N PRO A 158 -9.91 -11.84 -10.83
CA PRO A 158 -8.95 -12.48 -9.95
C PRO A 158 -9.10 -12.03 -8.49
N VAL A 159 -9.81 -10.94 -8.18
CA VAL A 159 -9.94 -10.45 -6.81
C VAL A 159 -10.80 -11.41 -5.99
N ARG A 160 -10.29 -11.83 -4.82
CA ARG A 160 -10.95 -12.75 -3.89
C ARG A 160 -11.71 -12.00 -2.80
N HIS A 161 -11.08 -10.99 -2.22
CA HIS A 161 -11.63 -10.16 -1.14
C HIS A 161 -10.81 -8.87 -1.04
N MET A 162 -11.40 -7.86 -0.41
CA MET A 162 -10.71 -6.60 -0.11
C MET A 162 -9.77 -6.78 1.09
N VAL A 163 -8.66 -6.06 1.09
CA VAL A 163 -7.70 -5.99 2.19
C VAL A 163 -7.52 -4.53 2.60
N ALA A 164 -7.61 -4.28 3.91
CA ALA A 164 -7.28 -3.01 4.52
C ALA A 164 -6.43 -3.26 5.76
N SER A 165 -5.76 -2.23 6.26
CA SER A 165 -4.97 -2.34 7.48
C SER A 165 -4.96 -1.04 8.27
N VAL A 166 -4.73 -1.18 9.58
CA VAL A 166 -4.67 -0.06 10.54
C VAL A 166 -3.64 -0.38 11.62
N SER A 167 -2.98 0.63 12.15
CA SER A 167 -2.09 0.48 13.31
C SER A 167 -2.89 0.49 14.61
N VAL A 168 -2.40 -0.25 15.60
CA VAL A 168 -2.89 -0.22 16.99
C VAL A 168 -1.68 -0.28 17.92
N GLY A 169 -1.84 0.22 19.15
CA GLY A 169 -0.75 0.28 20.13
C GLY A 169 -1.25 0.62 21.52
N ILE A 170 -0.35 0.61 22.49
CA ILE A 170 -0.63 1.03 23.87
C ILE A 170 0.03 2.39 24.11
N HIS A 171 -0.76 3.39 24.49
CA HIS A 171 -0.28 4.73 24.85
C HIS A 171 -0.82 5.10 26.24
N GLY A 172 0.07 5.43 27.18
CA GLY A 172 -0.33 5.74 28.56
C GLY A 172 -1.14 4.64 29.24
N GLY A 173 -0.85 3.37 28.92
CA GLY A 173 -1.58 2.20 29.44
C GLY A 173 -2.95 1.94 28.79
N GLN A 174 -3.33 2.70 27.77
CA GLN A 174 -4.60 2.56 27.05
C GLN A 174 -4.38 2.03 25.62
N PRO A 175 -5.20 1.08 25.13
CA PRO A 175 -5.19 0.70 23.72
C PRO A 175 -5.66 1.86 22.85
N VAL A 176 -4.93 2.13 21.76
CA VAL A 176 -5.20 3.23 20.84
C VAL A 176 -5.17 2.74 19.40
N LEU A 177 -6.19 3.13 18.63
CA LEU A 177 -6.33 2.93 17.19
C LEU A 177 -5.67 4.06 16.40
N ASP A 178 -4.98 3.70 15.31
CA ASP A 178 -4.44 4.60 14.30
C ASP A 178 -3.55 5.70 14.90
N LEU A 179 -2.34 5.28 15.28
CA LEU A 179 -1.32 6.11 15.90
C LEU A 179 -0.66 7.03 14.85
N ASP A 180 -0.54 8.29 15.25
CA ASP A 180 0.23 9.37 14.63
C ASP A 180 1.70 9.40 15.10
#